data_AF-A0A7H9VLP0-F1
#
_entry.id   AF-A0A7H9VLP0-F1
#
_cell.length_a   1.000
_cell.length_b   1.000
_cell.length_c   1.000
_cell.angle_alpha   90.00
_cell.angle_beta   90.00
_cell.angle_gamma   90.00
#
_symmetry.space_group_name_H-M   'P 1'
#
loop_
_entity.id
_entity.type
_entity.pdbx_description
1 polymer ?
#
loop_
_entity_poly.entity_id
_entity_poly.type
_entity_poly.pdbx_seq_one_letter_code
_entity_poly.pdbx_strand_id
1 'polypeptide(L)'
;MFGKDDRETIDKMHNALNGYRQRDSAVPSDPGAYNQFQIDQAPETIRPHLQALAQDPLFGAVAKVAMEEKIPVATMHKLTTALYSQAAEAGILEALVDPVAERTALLPDAAKSLPKAQQDAAINARLQANEDFVKLMVQNGLPQEVADHGLLMLMDTAKGNQLLEFFASKVTGGDRAQPFAGGGANAGGKNEREQLRAELAKPEMHPQHPKFDKAAWEALDQKYKQIVGV
;
A
#
# COMPACT_ATOMS: atom_id res chain seq x y z
N MET A 1 23.66 -47.79 16.37
CA MET A 1 24.91 -47.09 16.73
C MET A 1 26.02 -48.12 16.89
N PHE A 2 26.53 -48.69 15.80
CA PHE A 2 27.65 -49.62 15.88
C PHE A 2 28.74 -49.23 14.86
N GLY A 3 29.98 -49.20 15.33
CA GLY A 3 31.19 -49.04 14.54
C GLY A 3 31.61 -50.36 13.91
N LYS A 4 32.61 -50.32 13.03
CA LYS A 4 33.22 -51.53 12.47
C LYS A 4 34.07 -52.26 13.52
N ASP A 5 34.49 -51.55 14.56
CA ASP A 5 35.16 -52.09 15.75
C ASP A 5 34.68 -51.38 17.03
N ASP A 6 35.18 -51.83 18.18
CA ASP A 6 34.81 -51.31 19.50
C ASP A 6 35.21 -49.84 19.67
N ARG A 7 36.33 -49.40 19.06
CA ARG A 7 36.78 -48.01 19.13
C ARG A 7 35.86 -47.10 18.34
N GLU A 8 35.52 -47.47 17.11
CA GLU A 8 34.59 -46.72 16.28
C GLU A 8 33.17 -46.71 16.89
N THR A 9 32.78 -47.77 17.62
CA THR A 9 31.53 -47.81 18.37
C THR A 9 31.53 -46.82 19.53
N ILE A 10 32.61 -46.78 20.33
CA ILE A 10 32.79 -45.82 21.42
C ILE A 10 32.82 -44.39 20.88
N ASP A 11 33.53 -44.14 19.78
CA ASP A 11 33.59 -42.82 19.14
C ASP A 11 32.21 -42.36 18.64
N LYS A 12 31.43 -43.26 18.02
CA LYS A 12 30.04 -42.96 17.60
C LYS A 12 29.14 -42.66 18.79
N MET A 13 29.27 -43.40 19.90
CA MET A 13 28.52 -43.13 21.12
C MET A 13 28.91 -41.79 21.76
N HIS A 14 30.20 -41.48 21.82
CA HIS A 14 30.71 -40.22 22.34
C HIS A 14 30.24 -39.04 21.48
N ASN A 15 30.29 -39.17 20.16
CA ASN A 15 29.77 -38.16 19.23
C ASN A 15 28.26 -37.96 19.36
N ALA A 16 27.48 -39.03 19.51
CA ALA A 16 26.05 -38.92 19.76
C ALA A 16 25.76 -38.21 21.09
N LEU A 17 26.44 -38.59 22.16
CA LEU A 17 26.31 -37.96 23.49
C LEU A 17 26.67 -36.46 23.43
N ASN A 18 27.74 -36.10 22.74
CA ASN A 18 28.14 -34.71 22.56
C ASN A 18 27.11 -33.94 21.72
N GLY A 19 26.54 -34.57 20.68
CA GLY A 19 25.45 -33.99 19.91
C GLY A 19 24.22 -33.67 20.76
N TYR A 20 23.82 -34.59 21.66
CA TYR A 20 22.72 -34.34 22.60
C TYR A 20 23.05 -33.21 23.58
N ARG A 21 24.26 -33.19 24.15
CA ARG A 21 24.69 -32.12 25.06
C ARG A 21 24.72 -30.76 24.38
N GLN A 22 25.26 -30.69 23.16
CA GLN A 22 25.30 -29.45 22.37
C GLN A 22 23.89 -28.96 22.03
N ARG A 23 23.00 -29.87 21.59
CA ARG A 23 21.60 -29.52 21.32
C ARG A 23 20.91 -28.99 22.57
N ASP A 24 21.01 -29.71 23.68
CA ASP A 24 20.35 -29.33 24.93
C ASP A 24 20.96 -28.03 25.51
N SER A 25 22.25 -27.76 25.28
CA SER A 25 22.89 -26.48 25.64
C SER A 25 22.46 -25.30 24.76
N ALA A 26 21.92 -25.56 23.57
CA ALA A 26 21.43 -24.56 22.63
C ALA A 26 19.93 -24.22 22.84
N VAL A 27 19.28 -24.88 23.80
CA VAL A 27 17.93 -24.53 24.25
C VAL A 27 18.06 -23.36 25.24
N PRO A 28 17.34 -22.25 25.02
CA PRO A 28 17.43 -21.09 25.89
C PRO A 28 16.72 -21.36 27.21
N SER A 29 17.13 -20.65 28.26
CA SER A 29 16.45 -20.66 29.56
C SER A 29 15.27 -19.69 29.63
N ASP A 30 15.13 -18.82 28.63
CA ASP A 30 14.08 -17.80 28.53
C ASP A 30 13.35 -17.94 27.18
N PRO A 31 12.01 -18.10 27.17
CA PRO A 31 11.22 -18.09 25.94
C PRO A 31 11.40 -16.81 25.10
N GLY A 32 11.75 -15.68 25.73
CA GLY A 32 12.01 -14.42 25.01
C GLY A 32 13.13 -14.51 23.97
N ALA A 33 14.06 -15.45 24.11
CA ALA A 33 15.14 -15.68 23.15
C ALA A 33 14.63 -16.09 21.75
N TYR A 34 13.47 -16.76 21.66
CA TYR A 34 12.90 -17.15 20.36
C TYR A 34 12.36 -15.95 19.57
N ASN A 35 12.06 -14.83 20.22
CA ASN A 35 11.56 -13.64 19.55
C ASN A 35 12.68 -12.80 18.93
N GLN A 36 13.95 -13.11 19.22
CA GLN A 36 15.11 -12.36 18.76
C GLN A 36 15.56 -12.81 17.37
N PHE A 37 14.67 -12.70 16.39
CA PHE A 37 14.99 -13.05 15.01
C PHE A 37 16.16 -12.23 14.45
N GLN A 38 16.98 -12.87 13.62
CA GLN A 38 18.04 -12.20 12.86
C GLN A 38 17.44 -11.51 11.62
N ILE A 39 16.65 -10.45 11.85
CA ILE A 39 15.86 -9.78 10.81
C ILE A 39 16.72 -9.35 9.62
N ASP A 40 17.91 -8.79 9.87
CA ASP A 40 18.78 -8.26 8.81
C ASP A 40 19.25 -9.34 7.82
N GLN A 41 19.29 -10.60 8.26
CA GLN A 41 19.68 -11.75 7.45
C GLN A 41 18.50 -12.40 6.71
N ALA A 42 17.26 -12.04 7.04
CA ALA A 42 16.08 -12.55 6.38
C ALA A 42 15.86 -11.88 5.00
N PRO A 43 15.22 -12.58 4.04
CA PRO A 43 14.79 -11.98 2.78
C PRO A 43 13.95 -10.72 2.99
N GLU A 44 14.17 -9.71 2.16
CA GLU A 44 13.55 -8.38 2.34
C GLU A 44 12.02 -8.40 2.40
N THR A 45 11.42 -9.29 1.60
CA THR A 45 9.96 -9.49 1.51
C THR A 45 9.33 -9.92 2.82
N ILE A 46 10.07 -10.57 3.71
CA ILE A 46 9.55 -11.09 4.99
C ILE A 46 10.09 -10.39 6.22
N ARG A 47 11.07 -9.48 6.07
CA ARG A 47 11.62 -8.72 7.20
C ARG A 47 10.54 -8.00 8.01
N PRO A 48 9.56 -7.30 7.39
CA PRO A 48 8.50 -6.64 8.14
C PRO A 48 7.66 -7.65 8.94
N HIS A 49 7.38 -8.83 8.36
CA HIS A 49 6.58 -9.86 9.00
C HIS A 49 7.29 -10.47 10.21
N LEU A 50 8.59 -10.73 10.10
CA LEU A 50 9.38 -11.24 11.22
C LEU A 50 9.52 -10.19 12.33
N GLN A 51 9.62 -8.89 11.99
CA GLN A 51 9.63 -7.81 13.00
C GLN A 51 8.31 -7.73 13.76
N ALA A 52 7.18 -7.82 13.04
CA ALA A 52 5.85 -7.85 13.67
C ALA A 52 5.69 -9.09 14.55
N LEU A 53 6.08 -10.28 14.05
CA LEU A 53 6.00 -11.54 14.77
C LEU A 53 6.84 -11.54 16.07
N ALA A 54 8.01 -10.89 16.06
CA ALA A 54 8.87 -10.75 17.24
C ALA A 54 8.19 -10.02 18.41
N GLN A 55 7.22 -9.15 18.10
CA GLN A 55 6.48 -8.35 19.07
C GLN A 55 5.11 -8.96 19.40
N ASP A 56 4.71 -10.03 18.71
CA ASP A 56 3.39 -10.63 18.85
C ASP A 56 3.32 -11.52 20.12
N PRO A 57 2.44 -11.19 21.09
CA PRO A 57 2.25 -12.03 22.27
C PRO A 57 1.77 -13.46 21.95
N LEU A 58 1.10 -13.69 20.82
CA LEU A 58 0.72 -15.03 20.37
C LEU A 58 1.94 -15.87 19.99
N PHE A 59 2.95 -15.24 19.37
CA PHE A 59 4.20 -15.94 19.08
C PHE A 59 4.93 -16.32 20.37
N GLY A 60 4.78 -15.52 21.43
CA GLY A 60 5.24 -15.88 22.77
C GLY A 60 4.67 -17.19 23.33
N ALA A 61 3.45 -17.59 22.94
CA ALA A 61 2.90 -18.91 23.30
C ALA A 61 3.62 -20.04 22.55
N VAL A 62 3.90 -19.84 21.26
CA VAL A 62 4.68 -20.81 20.45
C VAL A 62 6.10 -20.95 21.00
N ALA A 63 6.74 -19.85 21.40
CA ALA A 63 8.07 -19.85 22.00
C ALA A 63 8.15 -20.68 23.29
N LYS A 64 7.10 -20.64 24.13
CA LYS A 64 7.02 -21.48 25.33
C LYS A 64 6.98 -22.96 24.99
N VAL A 65 6.11 -23.35 24.05
CA VAL A 65 6.01 -24.75 23.58
C VAL A 65 7.33 -25.21 22.96
N ALA A 66 7.98 -24.36 22.15
CA ALA A 66 9.27 -24.67 21.55
C ALA A 66 10.37 -24.90 22.61
N MET A 67 10.35 -24.14 23.71
CA MET A 67 11.26 -24.34 24.83
C MET A 67 10.99 -25.65 25.57
N GLU A 68 9.72 -25.95 25.86
CA GLU A 68 9.28 -27.21 26.51
C GLU A 68 9.70 -28.44 25.69
N GLU A 69 9.56 -28.37 24.37
CA GLU A 69 9.98 -29.39 23.41
C GLU A 69 11.48 -29.37 23.10
N LYS A 70 12.27 -28.54 23.80
CA LYS A 70 13.73 -28.43 23.67
C LYS A 70 14.19 -28.14 22.24
N ILE A 71 13.43 -27.33 21.51
CA ILE A 71 13.78 -26.89 20.15
C ILE A 71 14.86 -25.81 20.26
N PRO A 72 16.05 -25.97 19.66
CA PRO A 72 17.06 -24.91 19.65
C PRO A 72 16.54 -23.64 18.95
N VAL A 73 16.91 -22.45 19.44
CA VAL A 73 16.47 -21.14 18.88
C VAL A 73 16.75 -21.06 17.38
N ALA A 74 17.97 -21.42 16.96
CA ALA A 74 18.37 -21.39 15.55
C ALA A 74 17.47 -22.29 14.67
N THR A 75 17.03 -23.44 15.19
CA THR A 75 16.11 -24.34 14.48
C THR A 75 14.75 -23.69 14.33
N MET A 76 14.22 -23.11 15.40
CA MET A 76 12.93 -22.42 15.36
C MET A 76 12.95 -21.24 14.38
N HIS A 77 13.97 -20.38 14.44
CA HIS A 77 14.13 -19.26 13.52
C HIS A 77 14.20 -19.72 12.07
N LYS A 78 14.93 -20.80 11.79
CA LYS A 78 15.03 -21.36 10.43
C LYS A 78 13.67 -21.86 9.93
N LEU A 79 12.91 -22.57 10.77
CA LEU A 79 11.58 -23.06 10.42
C LEU A 79 10.60 -21.92 10.14
N THR A 80 10.56 -20.92 11.04
CA THR A 80 9.69 -19.75 10.87
C THR A 80 10.06 -18.95 9.62
N THR A 81 11.35 -18.69 9.40
CA THR A 81 11.82 -17.95 8.22
C THR A 81 11.46 -18.68 6.93
N ALA A 82 11.62 -20.01 6.89
CA ALA A 82 11.25 -20.81 5.73
C ALA A 82 9.73 -20.77 5.45
N LEU A 83 8.91 -20.90 6.50
CA LEU A 83 7.46 -20.81 6.39
C LEU A 83 7.01 -19.44 5.83
N TYR A 84 7.52 -18.35 6.40
CA TYR A 84 7.15 -17.00 5.96
C TYR A 84 7.66 -16.71 4.54
N SER A 85 8.83 -17.20 4.17
CA SER A 85 9.36 -17.05 2.80
C SER A 85 8.42 -17.72 1.79
N GLN A 86 8.01 -18.96 2.07
CA GLN A 86 7.08 -19.70 1.20
C GLN A 86 5.68 -19.09 1.19
N ALA A 87 5.20 -18.59 2.33
CA ALA A 87 3.92 -17.91 2.41
C ALA A 87 3.92 -16.57 1.64
N ALA A 88 5.03 -15.84 1.64
CA ALA A 88 5.22 -14.65 0.81
C ALA A 88 5.24 -15.01 -0.69
N GLU A 89 6.00 -16.05 -1.07
CA GLU A 89 6.07 -16.52 -2.47
C GLU A 89 4.70 -16.99 -2.98
N ALA A 90 3.91 -17.65 -2.14
CA ALA A 90 2.55 -18.09 -2.46
C ALA A 90 1.51 -16.95 -2.44
N GLY A 91 1.90 -15.72 -2.07
CA GLY A 91 0.98 -14.59 -1.93
C GLY A 91 -0.04 -14.75 -0.80
N ILE A 92 0.23 -15.63 0.18
CA ILE A 92 -0.62 -15.86 1.35
C ILE A 92 -0.43 -14.75 2.38
N LEU A 93 0.79 -14.22 2.48
CA LEU A 93 1.06 -13.07 3.32
C LEU A 93 0.52 -11.81 2.63
N GLU A 94 -0.43 -11.16 3.29
CA GLU A 94 -0.80 -9.79 2.94
C GLU A 94 0.44 -8.90 3.05
N ALA A 95 0.59 -7.95 2.13
CA ALA A 95 1.69 -6.98 2.25
C ALA A 95 1.51 -6.20 3.56
N LEU A 96 2.54 -6.19 4.40
CA LEU A 96 2.52 -5.41 5.62
C LEU A 96 2.36 -3.93 5.28
N VAL A 97 1.23 -3.35 5.71
CA VAL A 97 0.90 -1.94 5.50
C VAL A 97 1.69 -1.13 6.52
N ASP A 98 2.61 -0.28 6.06
CA ASP A 98 3.28 0.71 6.91
C ASP A 98 2.40 1.97 7.01
N PRO A 99 1.77 2.24 8.16
CA PRO A 99 0.83 3.36 8.28
C PRO A 99 1.48 4.73 7.99
N VAL A 100 2.79 4.89 8.26
CA VAL A 100 3.50 6.14 8.03
C VAL A 100 3.78 6.32 6.54
N ALA A 101 4.22 5.25 5.87
CA ALA A 101 4.43 5.27 4.43
C ALA A 101 3.12 5.50 3.66
N GLU A 102 2.03 4.81 4.05
CA GLU A 102 0.71 4.99 3.43
C GLU A 102 0.17 6.41 3.63
N ARG A 103 0.26 6.97 4.85
CA ARG A 103 -0.15 8.37 5.09
C ARG A 103 0.68 9.35 4.28
N THR A 104 1.97 9.09 4.09
CA THR A 104 2.84 9.93 3.25
C THR A 104 2.43 9.83 1.78
N ALA A 105 2.10 8.64 1.30
CA ALA A 105 1.62 8.42 -0.07
C ALA A 105 0.25 9.08 -0.35
N LEU A 106 -0.57 9.28 0.70
CA LEU A 106 -1.83 10.00 0.61
C LEU A 106 -1.70 11.52 0.58
N LEU A 107 -0.51 12.08 0.87
CA LEU A 107 -0.32 13.53 0.91
C LEU A 107 -0.45 14.16 -0.50
N PRO A 108 -1.41 15.08 -0.72
CA PRO A 108 -1.54 15.77 -2.00
C PRO A 108 -0.29 16.59 -2.33
N ASP A 109 0.07 16.67 -3.61
CA ASP A 109 1.24 17.44 -4.06
C ASP A 109 1.18 18.91 -3.63
N ALA A 110 0.00 19.52 -3.68
CA ALA A 110 -0.24 20.89 -3.26
C ALA A 110 -0.03 21.11 -1.74
N ALA A 111 -0.09 20.04 -0.94
CA ALA A 111 0.07 20.10 0.51
C ALA A 111 1.49 19.78 0.98
N LYS A 112 2.38 19.28 0.11
CA LYS A 112 3.75 18.85 0.49
C LYS A 112 4.59 19.92 1.17
N SER A 113 4.40 21.18 0.78
CA SER A 113 5.14 22.32 1.35
C SER A 113 4.49 22.91 2.62
N LEU A 114 3.32 22.42 3.02
CA LEU A 114 2.61 22.94 4.20
C LEU A 114 3.20 22.39 5.50
N PRO A 115 2.95 23.04 6.66
CA PRO A 115 3.31 22.48 7.96
C PRO A 115 2.62 21.13 8.22
N LYS A 116 3.24 20.26 9.03
CA LYS A 116 2.78 18.88 9.27
C LYS A 116 1.30 18.78 9.66
N ALA A 117 0.81 19.68 10.52
CA ALA A 117 -0.60 19.72 10.93
C ALA A 117 -1.56 19.95 9.74
N GLN A 118 -1.17 20.81 8.79
CA GLN A 118 -1.98 21.08 7.59
C GLN A 118 -1.86 19.94 6.56
N GLN A 119 -0.69 19.29 6.49
CA GLN A 119 -0.53 18.05 5.72
C GLN A 119 -1.47 16.95 6.22
N ASP A 120 -1.52 16.74 7.54
CA ASP A 120 -2.41 15.75 8.16
C ASP A 120 -3.88 16.08 7.95
N ALA A 121 -4.25 17.37 8.05
CA ALA A 121 -5.60 17.81 7.73
C ALA A 121 -5.98 17.54 6.27
N ALA A 122 -5.05 17.75 5.32
CA ALA A 122 -5.27 17.47 3.90
C ALA A 122 -5.44 15.96 3.63
N ILE A 123 -4.65 15.12 4.29
CA ILE A 123 -4.79 13.66 4.22
C ILE A 123 -6.16 13.23 4.77
N ASN A 124 -6.54 13.72 5.95
CA ASN A 124 -7.81 13.34 6.57
C ASN A 124 -9.01 13.82 5.74
N ALA A 125 -8.94 15.01 5.14
CA ALA A 125 -9.98 15.49 4.24
C ALA A 125 -10.12 14.61 2.99
N ARG A 126 -8.99 14.11 2.46
CA ARG A 126 -8.97 13.17 1.34
C ARG A 126 -9.64 11.83 1.70
N LEU A 127 -9.31 11.27 2.86
CA LEU A 127 -9.94 10.04 3.37
C LEU A 127 -11.45 10.24 3.58
N GLN A 128 -11.86 11.34 4.21
CA GLN A 128 -13.28 11.62 4.44
C GLN A 128 -14.06 11.74 3.13
N ALA A 129 -13.48 12.39 2.11
CA ALA A 129 -14.12 12.52 0.81
C ALA A 129 -14.38 11.16 0.13
N ASN A 130 -13.48 10.19 0.31
CA ASN A 130 -13.64 8.84 -0.21
C ASN A 130 -14.73 8.07 0.54
N GLU A 131 -14.77 8.19 1.87
CA GLU A 131 -15.83 7.60 2.69
C GLU A 131 -17.21 8.19 2.32
N ASP A 132 -17.29 9.50 2.16
CA ASP A 132 -18.52 10.21 1.80
C ASP A 132 -19.00 9.81 0.40
N PHE A 133 -18.08 9.60 -0.55
CA PHE A 133 -18.42 9.06 -1.87
C PHE A 133 -19.05 7.66 -1.77
N VAL A 134 -18.48 6.76 -0.97
CA VAL A 134 -19.04 5.42 -0.81
C VAL A 134 -20.42 5.47 -0.12
N LYS A 135 -20.59 6.32 0.90
CA LYS A 135 -21.90 6.57 1.53
C LYS A 135 -22.92 7.11 0.53
N LEU A 136 -22.50 7.99 -0.38
CA LEU A 136 -23.35 8.46 -1.48
C LEU A 136 -23.72 7.30 -2.42
N MET A 137 -22.82 6.37 -2.73
CA MET A 137 -23.15 5.20 -3.55
C MET A 137 -24.18 4.28 -2.86
N VAL A 138 -24.11 4.15 -1.53
CA VAL A 138 -25.15 3.43 -0.76
C VAL A 138 -26.52 4.08 -0.94
N GLN A 139 -26.60 5.40 -0.85
CA GLN A 139 -27.85 6.14 -1.11
C GLN A 139 -28.34 5.96 -2.56
N ASN A 140 -27.44 5.68 -3.50
CA ASN A 140 -27.76 5.44 -4.91
C ASN A 140 -27.94 3.95 -5.27
N GLY A 141 -28.05 3.06 -4.27
CA GLY A 141 -28.44 1.66 -4.46
C GLY A 141 -27.31 0.63 -4.29
N LEU A 142 -26.11 1.02 -3.87
CA LEU A 142 -25.09 0.07 -3.42
C LEU A 142 -25.55 -0.56 -2.08
N PRO A 143 -25.57 -1.89 -1.93
CA PRO A 143 -25.87 -2.51 -0.64
C PRO A 143 -24.89 -2.07 0.44
N GLN A 144 -25.40 -1.73 1.63
CA GLN A 144 -24.59 -1.23 2.73
C GLN A 144 -23.47 -2.20 3.13
N GLU A 145 -23.76 -3.50 3.20
CA GLU A 145 -22.75 -4.51 3.56
C GLU A 145 -21.57 -4.54 2.57
N VAL A 146 -21.83 -4.32 1.28
CA VAL A 146 -20.79 -4.27 0.25
C VAL A 146 -19.96 -2.99 0.39
N ALA A 147 -20.61 -1.88 0.72
CA ALA A 147 -19.94 -0.61 0.98
C ALA A 147 -19.02 -0.67 2.21
N ASP A 148 -19.52 -1.22 3.32
CA ASP A 148 -18.76 -1.39 4.56
C ASP A 148 -17.55 -2.32 4.35
N HIS A 149 -17.74 -3.43 3.64
CA HIS A 149 -16.65 -4.32 3.27
C HIS A 149 -15.63 -3.65 2.33
N GLY A 150 -16.11 -2.91 1.33
CA GLY A 150 -15.23 -2.17 0.42
C GLY A 150 -14.41 -1.09 1.12
N LEU A 151 -15.02 -0.36 2.05
CA LEU A 151 -14.31 0.62 2.88
C LEU A 151 -13.25 -0.06 3.74
N LEU A 152 -13.59 -1.15 4.41
CA LEU A 152 -12.66 -1.90 5.25
C LEU A 152 -11.42 -2.37 4.47
N MET A 153 -11.60 -2.90 3.26
CA MET A 153 -10.49 -3.46 2.48
C MET A 153 -9.66 -2.40 1.74
N LEU A 154 -10.24 -1.23 1.41
CA LEU A 154 -9.60 -0.25 0.53
C LEU A 154 -9.12 1.01 1.25
N MET A 155 -9.76 1.41 2.35
CA MET A 155 -9.42 2.67 3.05
C MET A 155 -8.09 2.61 3.79
N ASP A 156 -7.61 1.41 4.14
CA ASP A 156 -6.39 1.22 4.91
C ASP A 156 -5.10 1.42 4.07
N THR A 157 -5.22 1.46 2.75
CA THR A 157 -4.07 1.66 1.84
C THR A 157 -4.24 2.91 0.99
N ALA A 158 -3.13 3.59 0.68
CA ALA A 158 -3.11 4.74 -0.22
C ALA A 158 -3.60 4.38 -1.62
N LYS A 159 -3.27 3.17 -2.10
CA LYS A 159 -3.73 2.66 -3.40
C LYS A 159 -5.23 2.40 -3.43
N GLY A 160 -5.81 1.84 -2.37
CA GLY A 160 -7.26 1.64 -2.29
C GLY A 160 -8.01 2.97 -2.26
N ASN A 161 -7.51 3.97 -1.54
CA ASN A 161 -8.04 5.34 -1.60
C ASN A 161 -7.95 5.96 -3.00
N GLN A 162 -6.81 5.82 -3.69
CA GLN A 162 -6.66 6.29 -5.08
C GLN A 162 -7.64 5.60 -6.04
N LEU A 163 -7.95 4.32 -5.81
CA LEU A 163 -8.95 3.60 -6.60
C LEU A 163 -10.36 4.17 -6.36
N LEU A 164 -10.73 4.46 -5.11
CA LEU A 164 -12.01 5.10 -4.78
C LEU A 164 -12.13 6.47 -5.43
N GLU A 165 -11.06 7.26 -5.42
CA GLU A 165 -11.01 8.58 -6.09
C GLU A 165 -11.19 8.46 -7.60
N PHE A 166 -10.56 7.46 -8.22
CA PHE A 166 -10.75 7.18 -9.63
C PHE A 166 -12.23 6.92 -9.95
N PHE A 167 -12.89 6.04 -9.18
CA PHE A 167 -14.32 5.78 -9.39
C PHE A 167 -15.19 7.00 -9.09
N ALA A 168 -14.89 7.74 -8.02
CA ALA A 168 -15.57 8.97 -7.68
C ALA A 168 -15.51 9.98 -8.84
N SER A 169 -14.33 10.14 -9.47
CA SER A 169 -14.16 11.03 -10.62
C SER A 169 -14.99 10.61 -11.84
N LYS A 170 -15.16 9.31 -12.07
CA LYS A 170 -15.96 8.78 -13.19
C LYS A 170 -17.46 8.91 -12.96
N VAL A 171 -17.91 8.67 -11.74
CA VAL A 171 -19.34 8.66 -11.39
C VAL A 171 -19.89 10.07 -11.21
N THR A 172 -19.14 10.95 -10.56
CA THR A 172 -19.62 12.32 -10.27
C THR A 172 -19.45 13.29 -11.43
N GLY A 173 -18.88 12.84 -12.55
CA GLY A 173 -18.58 13.69 -13.71
C GLY A 173 -17.58 14.81 -13.40
N GLY A 174 -16.98 14.80 -12.21
CA GLY A 174 -16.05 15.80 -11.75
C GLY A 174 -14.65 15.48 -12.26
N ASP A 175 -14.18 16.27 -13.22
CA ASP A 175 -12.78 16.55 -13.46
C ASP A 175 -12.11 17.22 -12.22
N ARG A 176 -12.36 16.73 -10.99
CA ARG A 176 -11.49 16.88 -9.81
C ARG A 176 -10.42 15.80 -9.85
N ALA A 177 -9.76 15.67 -10.99
CA ALA A 177 -8.50 14.97 -11.06
C ALA A 177 -7.49 15.83 -10.29
N GLN A 178 -7.19 15.46 -9.04
CA GLN A 178 -5.84 15.73 -8.56
C GLN A 178 -4.89 15.03 -9.56
N PRO A 179 -3.99 15.78 -10.21
CA PRO A 179 -3.18 15.23 -11.27
C PRO A 179 -2.10 14.37 -10.63
N PHE A 180 -2.20 13.04 -10.74
CA PHE A 180 -0.99 12.26 -10.91
C PHE A 180 -0.81 11.99 -12.40
N ALA A 181 0.02 12.85 -12.99
CA ALA A 181 0.66 12.63 -14.26
C ALA A 181 1.58 11.41 -14.13
N GLY A 182 1.13 10.27 -14.62
CA GLY A 182 1.93 9.05 -14.73
C GLY A 182 1.47 8.25 -15.93
N GLY A 183 2.19 8.40 -17.06
CA GLY A 183 2.06 7.52 -18.23
C GLY A 183 1.16 8.05 -19.33
N GLY A 184 1.78 8.71 -20.31
CA GLY A 184 1.28 9.14 -21.62
C GLY A 184 -0.14 8.74 -22.03
N ALA A 185 -1.04 9.72 -22.04
CA ALA A 185 -2.17 9.76 -22.96
C ALA A 185 -2.56 11.22 -23.20
N ASN A 186 -2.52 11.62 -24.48
CA ASN A 186 -2.80 12.95 -25.03
C ASN A 186 -3.92 13.74 -24.29
N ALA A 187 -3.52 14.76 -23.53
CA ALA A 187 -4.41 15.72 -22.88
C ALA A 187 -4.41 17.11 -23.57
N GLY A 188 -4.38 17.13 -24.92
CA GLY A 188 -4.44 18.38 -25.69
C GLY A 188 -5.88 18.88 -25.98
N GLY A 189 -6.87 17.99 -26.08
CA GLY A 189 -8.17 18.36 -26.69
C GLY A 189 -9.23 18.96 -25.76
N LYS A 190 -9.10 18.84 -24.44
CA LYS A 190 -10.12 19.37 -23.49
C LYS A 190 -9.85 20.82 -23.07
N ASN A 191 -8.59 21.17 -22.80
CA ASN A 191 -8.20 22.54 -22.40
C ASN A 191 -8.39 23.56 -23.52
N GLU A 192 -8.15 23.18 -24.78
CA GLU A 192 -8.31 24.10 -25.93
C GLU A 192 -9.78 24.49 -26.16
N ARG A 193 -10.72 23.56 -25.95
CA ARG A 193 -12.17 23.83 -26.10
C ARG A 193 -12.72 24.73 -25.00
N GLU A 194 -12.26 24.58 -23.77
CA GLU A 194 -12.65 25.46 -22.66
C GLU A 194 -12.03 26.85 -22.79
N GLN A 195 -10.77 26.95 -23.22
CA GLN A 195 -10.12 28.23 -23.47
C GLN A 195 -10.81 29.00 -24.61
N LEU A 196 -11.20 28.33 -25.70
CA LEU A 196 -11.95 28.96 -26.79
C LEU A 196 -13.35 29.44 -26.37
N ARG A 197 -14.05 28.70 -25.51
CA ARG A 197 -15.34 29.15 -24.96
C ARG A 197 -15.17 30.36 -24.04
N ALA A 198 -14.12 30.39 -23.23
CA ALA A 198 -13.81 31.54 -22.38
C ALA A 198 -13.43 32.78 -23.20
N GLU A 199 -12.77 32.60 -24.35
CA GLU A 199 -12.45 33.69 -25.27
C GLU A 199 -13.67 34.20 -26.04
N LEU A 200 -14.58 33.30 -26.46
CA LEU A 200 -15.87 33.67 -27.07
C LEU A 200 -16.81 34.40 -26.09
N ALA A 201 -16.68 34.15 -24.79
CA ALA A 201 -17.48 34.77 -23.74
C ALA A 201 -16.98 36.18 -23.33
N LYS A 202 -15.88 36.67 -23.92
CA LYS A 202 -15.41 38.04 -23.65
C LYS A 202 -16.38 39.06 -24.27
N PRO A 203 -16.67 40.18 -23.58
CA PRO A 203 -17.58 41.23 -24.08
C PRO A 203 -17.21 41.75 -25.48
N GLU A 204 -15.91 41.76 -25.79
CA GLU A 204 -15.34 42.21 -27.05
C GLU A 204 -15.64 41.29 -28.25
N MET A 205 -16.15 40.08 -28.01
CA MET A 205 -16.58 39.12 -29.03
C MET A 205 -18.09 39.15 -29.28
N HIS A 206 -18.83 40.03 -28.61
CA HIS A 206 -20.27 40.20 -28.82
C HIS A 206 -20.55 41.27 -29.88
N PRO A 207 -21.35 40.98 -30.93
CA PRO A 207 -21.65 41.92 -32.01
C PRO A 207 -22.30 43.25 -31.59
N GLN A 208 -22.85 43.31 -30.37
CA GLN A 208 -23.51 44.49 -29.81
C GLN A 208 -22.59 45.32 -28.90
N HIS A 209 -21.32 44.91 -28.72
CA HIS A 209 -20.37 45.61 -27.87
C HIS A 209 -19.60 46.69 -28.65
N PRO A 210 -19.36 47.89 -28.09
CA PRO A 210 -18.70 48.99 -28.81
C PRO A 210 -17.25 48.73 -29.21
N LYS A 211 -16.61 47.68 -28.67
CA LYS A 211 -15.25 47.23 -29.03
C LYS A 211 -15.24 45.92 -29.83
N PHE A 212 -16.35 45.59 -30.48
CA PHE A 212 -16.45 44.37 -31.26
C PHE A 212 -15.47 44.37 -32.43
N ASP A 213 -14.53 43.42 -32.41
CA ASP A 213 -13.63 43.17 -33.53
C ASP A 213 -14.13 41.96 -34.33
N LYS A 214 -14.73 42.25 -35.48
CA LYS A 214 -15.29 41.25 -36.38
C LYS A 214 -14.23 40.28 -36.91
N ALA A 215 -13.01 40.74 -37.16
CA ALA A 215 -11.94 39.89 -37.68
C ALA A 215 -11.42 38.91 -36.62
N ALA A 216 -11.32 39.38 -35.37
CA ALA A 216 -10.94 38.53 -34.25
C ALA A 216 -12.01 37.46 -33.94
N TRP A 217 -13.29 37.83 -34.05
CA TRP A 217 -14.41 36.90 -33.89
C TRP A 217 -14.45 35.81 -34.97
N GLU A 218 -14.29 36.17 -36.24
CA GLU A 218 -14.27 35.20 -37.36
C GLU A 218 -13.08 34.25 -37.29
N ALA A 219 -11.90 34.73 -36.87
CA ALA A 219 -10.72 33.89 -36.66
C ALA A 219 -10.90 32.90 -35.50
N LEU A 220 -11.61 33.32 -34.44
CA LEU A 220 -11.91 32.48 -33.28
C LEU A 220 -12.96 31.41 -33.63
N ASP A 221 -14.00 31.77 -34.40
CA ASP A 221 -15.03 30.84 -34.87
C ASP A 221 -14.47 29.77 -35.83
N GLN A 222 -13.53 30.15 -36.70
CA GLN A 222 -12.82 29.18 -37.55
C GLN A 222 -12.01 28.17 -36.73
N LYS A 223 -11.28 28.64 -35.69
CA LYS A 223 -10.55 27.75 -34.77
C LYS A 223 -11.51 26.83 -34.00
N TYR A 224 -12.65 27.35 -33.57
CA TYR A 224 -13.68 26.56 -32.89
C TYR A 224 -14.23 25.45 -33.80
N LYS A 225 -14.52 25.75 -35.07
CA LYS A 225 -14.97 24.76 -36.07
C LYS A 225 -13.92 23.69 -36.35
N GLN A 226 -12.64 24.06 -36.44
CA GLN A 226 -11.54 23.09 -36.64
C GLN A 226 -11.39 22.12 -35.46
N ILE A 227 -11.62 22.58 -34.22
CA ILE A 227 -11.44 21.76 -33.01
C ILE A 227 -12.69 20.96 -32.64
N VAL A 228 -13.89 21.48 -32.94
CA VAL A 228 -15.16 20.82 -32.57
C VAL A 228 -15.66 19.87 -33.64
N GLY A 229 -15.25 20.03 -34.91
CA GLY A 229 -15.50 19.08 -35.99
C GLY A 229 -16.99 18.90 -36.28
N VAL A 230 -17.56 19.82 -37.08
CA VAL A 230 -18.78 19.56 -37.87
C VAL A 230 -18.38 19.58 -39.33
#